data_AF-A0AAT9HW34-F1
#
_entry.id   AF-A0AAT9HW34-F1
#
_cell.length_a   1.000
_cell.length_b   1.000
_cell.length_c   1.000
_cell.angle_alpha   90.00
_cell.angle_beta   90.00
_cell.angle_gamma   90.00
#
_symmetry.space_group_name_H-M   'P 1'
#
loop_
_entity.id
_entity.type
_entity.pdbx_description
1 polymer ?
#
loop_
_entity_poly.entity_id
_entity_poly.type
_entity_poly.pdbx_seq_one_letter_code
_entity_poly.pdbx_strand_id
1 'polypeptide(L)'
;MSPAPPLGAGASESRIQGVVITVRTTVVRRTVLSASAVTLALLATACGGGDEKGGSDGDKAAKAKGEPTASAPAAKALTAAELEKLVISAADLPDHEVAEPGKDEVSDPGTVSVEQAECEPIAQALSSVPLGKPVASVQRLVTLESEAAKKGMPDLAGLSEEEAEEAMLDSLDITKTMTSLRSYDADGAKETLAALRDAGKKCAGASPCRPTVRSSRSPR
;
A
#
# COMPACT_ATOMS: atom_id res chain seq x y z
N MET A 1 -11.21 11.30 -60.01
CA MET A 1 -11.48 9.88 -60.34
C MET A 1 -10.18 9.18 -60.72
N SER A 2 -9.68 8.34 -59.83
CA SER A 2 -8.93 7.09 -60.07
C SER A 2 -8.56 6.50 -58.68
N PRO A 3 -8.34 5.18 -58.56
CA PRO A 3 -9.11 4.34 -57.63
C PRO A 3 -8.38 3.94 -56.34
N ALA A 4 -9.15 3.60 -55.29
CA ALA A 4 -8.74 2.70 -54.20
C ALA A 4 -8.82 1.23 -54.69
N PRO A 5 -7.97 0.27 -54.24
CA PRO A 5 -7.98 -0.33 -52.88
C PRO A 5 -6.56 -0.90 -52.48
N PRO A 6 -6.34 -1.87 -51.54
CA PRO A 6 -7.21 -2.49 -50.52
C PRO A 6 -6.68 -2.46 -49.07
N LEU A 7 -7.58 -2.82 -48.15
CA LEU A 7 -7.38 -3.12 -46.73
C LEU A 7 -6.30 -4.21 -46.54
N GLY A 8 -5.22 -3.84 -45.86
CA GLY A 8 -4.20 -4.75 -45.35
C GLY A 8 -4.25 -4.80 -43.83
N ALA A 9 -4.54 -5.97 -43.28
CA ALA A 9 -4.45 -6.28 -41.87
C ALA A 9 -2.98 -6.18 -41.41
N GLY A 10 -2.63 -5.10 -40.71
CA GLY A 10 -1.36 -4.94 -40.02
C GLY A 10 -1.53 -5.34 -38.56
N ALA A 11 -1.22 -6.60 -38.24
CA ALA A 11 -0.94 -7.00 -36.87
C ALA A 11 0.31 -6.24 -36.41
N SER A 12 0.11 -5.17 -35.65
CA SER A 12 1.21 -4.49 -34.97
C SER A 12 1.52 -5.31 -33.71
N GLU A 13 2.46 -6.25 -33.87
CA GLU A 13 3.15 -6.91 -32.76
C GLU A 13 3.81 -5.83 -31.90
N SER A 14 3.12 -5.50 -30.79
CA SER A 14 3.71 -4.74 -29.70
C SER A 14 4.79 -5.61 -29.07
N ARG A 15 6.05 -5.32 -29.42
CA ARG A 15 7.23 -5.91 -28.78
C ARG A 15 7.26 -5.46 -27.32
N ILE A 16 6.60 -6.22 -26.46
CA ILE A 16 6.97 -6.30 -25.05
C ILE A 16 8.26 -7.10 -25.01
N GLN A 17 9.36 -6.37 -24.82
CA GLN A 17 10.68 -6.92 -24.58
C GLN A 17 10.65 -7.57 -23.20
N GLY A 18 10.17 -8.81 -23.15
CA GLY A 18 10.26 -9.66 -21.98
C GLY A 18 11.73 -9.93 -21.68
N VAL A 19 12.19 -9.43 -20.53
CA VAL A 19 13.45 -9.84 -19.93
C VAL A 19 13.30 -11.32 -19.57
N VAL A 20 13.82 -12.19 -20.44
CA VAL A 20 13.97 -13.62 -20.18
C VAL A 20 15.11 -13.76 -19.16
N ILE A 21 14.76 -14.08 -17.92
CA ILE A 21 15.74 -14.48 -16.90
C ILE A 21 16.21 -15.90 -17.26
N THR A 22 17.31 -16.00 -17.99
CA THR A 22 18.02 -17.25 -18.23
C THR A 22 18.69 -17.69 -16.93
N VAL A 23 18.06 -18.60 -16.19
CA VAL A 23 18.67 -19.23 -15.01
C VAL A 23 19.78 -20.17 -15.50
N ARG A 24 21.03 -19.76 -15.31
CA ARG A 24 22.21 -20.62 -15.50
C ARG A 24 22.17 -21.73 -14.45
N THR A 25 21.93 -22.95 -14.89
CA THR A 25 21.96 -24.16 -14.06
C THR A 25 23.41 -24.49 -13.66
N THR A 26 23.85 -24.02 -12.50
CA THR A 26 25.09 -24.49 -11.88
C THR A 26 24.86 -25.88 -11.29
N VAL A 27 25.41 -26.89 -11.96
CA VAL A 27 25.50 -28.28 -11.48
C VAL A 27 26.40 -28.32 -10.25
N VAL A 28 25.82 -28.38 -9.05
CA VAL A 28 26.57 -28.65 -7.81
C VAL A 28 26.60 -30.16 -7.57
N ARG A 29 27.82 -30.69 -7.52
CA ARG A 29 28.15 -32.10 -7.34
C ARG A 29 27.59 -32.63 -6.00
N ARG A 30 26.83 -33.72 -6.09
CA ARG A 30 26.34 -34.53 -4.95
C ARG A 30 27.52 -34.98 -4.08
N THR A 31 27.59 -34.47 -2.86
CA THR A 31 28.26 -35.16 -1.74
C THR A 31 27.24 -35.32 -0.63
N VAL A 32 27.03 -36.57 -0.25
CA VAL A 32 26.10 -37.03 0.77
C VAL A 32 26.76 -36.82 2.13
N LEU A 33 26.14 -36.04 3.01
CA LEU A 33 26.30 -36.22 4.45
C LEU A 33 24.94 -36.13 5.15
N SER A 34 24.77 -37.14 6.00
CA SER A 34 23.61 -37.53 6.77
C SER A 34 23.27 -36.57 7.92
N ALA A 35 22.00 -36.62 8.32
CA ALA A 35 21.45 -36.24 9.62
C ALA A 35 21.29 -34.74 9.95
N SER A 36 20.10 -34.22 9.61
CA SER A 36 19.30 -33.36 10.49
C SER A 36 17.86 -33.35 9.99
N ALA A 37 17.05 -34.29 10.48
CA ALA A 37 15.61 -34.21 10.41
C ALA A 37 15.15 -33.39 11.61
N VAL A 38 14.50 -32.24 11.37
CA VAL A 38 13.47 -31.59 12.21
C VAL A 38 13.00 -30.29 11.50
N THR A 39 11.77 -30.35 10.98
CA THR A 39 10.80 -29.26 10.68
C THR A 39 11.21 -28.01 9.88
N LEU A 40 10.75 -27.94 8.62
CA LEU A 40 10.57 -26.71 7.83
C LEU A 40 9.14 -26.61 7.25
N ALA A 41 8.12 -26.93 8.06
CA ALA A 41 6.71 -26.92 7.63
C ALA A 41 5.95 -25.61 7.89
N LEU A 42 6.62 -24.45 8.07
CA LEU A 42 5.93 -23.19 8.46
C LEU A 42 6.30 -21.93 7.65
N LEU A 43 6.85 -22.05 6.44
CA LEU A 43 7.16 -20.89 5.59
C LEU A 43 6.41 -20.89 4.23
N ALA A 44 5.14 -21.31 4.24
CA ALA A 44 4.29 -21.35 3.03
C ALA A 44 3.03 -20.48 3.10
N THR A 45 3.11 -19.29 3.71
CA THR A 45 2.11 -18.22 3.47
C THR A 45 2.81 -16.89 3.25
N ALA A 46 3.67 -16.85 2.23
CA ALA A 46 4.09 -15.61 1.58
C ALA A 46 3.27 -15.45 0.29
N CYS A 47 2.66 -14.27 0.14
CA CYS A 47 2.34 -13.59 -1.12
C CYS A 47 2.10 -14.46 -2.38
N GLY A 48 0.82 -14.63 -2.75
CA GLY A 48 0.42 -14.90 -4.14
C GLY A 48 0.26 -16.36 -4.55
N GLY A 49 -0.80 -16.64 -5.31
CA GLY A 49 -0.99 -17.90 -6.03
C GLY A 49 -2.38 -18.47 -5.87
N GLY A 50 -3.29 -18.09 -6.78
CA GLY A 50 -4.41 -18.97 -7.10
C GLY A 50 -3.90 -20.14 -7.94
N ASP A 51 -4.54 -21.30 -7.80
CA ASP A 51 -5.15 -22.04 -8.92
C ASP A 51 -5.79 -23.35 -8.43
N GLU A 52 -6.76 -23.77 -9.24
CA GLU A 52 -7.89 -24.63 -8.97
C GLU A 52 -7.60 -26.13 -8.81
N LYS A 53 -8.54 -26.85 -8.17
CA LYS A 53 -8.97 -28.19 -8.62
C LYS A 53 -10.35 -28.52 -8.09
N GLY A 54 -11.21 -28.96 -9.00
CA GLY A 54 -12.65 -29.11 -8.79
C GLY A 54 -13.10 -30.42 -8.17
N GLY A 55 -14.43 -30.55 -8.12
CA GLY A 55 -15.13 -31.82 -8.30
C GLY A 55 -15.85 -32.41 -7.09
N SER A 56 -17.14 -32.05 -7.02
CA SER A 56 -18.30 -32.90 -6.70
C SER A 56 -18.49 -33.66 -5.36
N ASP A 57 -19.75 -33.51 -4.94
CA ASP A 57 -20.64 -34.44 -4.21
C ASP A 57 -20.62 -34.51 -2.68
N GLY A 58 -21.82 -34.29 -2.14
CA GLY A 58 -22.41 -35.29 -1.25
C GLY A 58 -22.62 -34.86 0.20
N ASP A 59 -23.84 -34.42 0.49
CA ASP A 59 -24.54 -34.49 1.77
C ASP A 59 -24.06 -35.63 2.71
N LYS A 60 -23.78 -35.32 3.99
CA LYS A 60 -24.57 -35.77 5.16
C LYS A 60 -23.83 -35.49 6.47
N ALA A 61 -24.59 -34.97 7.43
CA ALA A 61 -24.20 -34.58 8.77
C ALA A 61 -23.36 -35.60 9.57
N ALA A 62 -22.33 -35.08 10.26
CA ALA A 62 -21.85 -35.63 11.51
C ALA A 62 -21.48 -34.49 12.47
N LYS A 63 -22.20 -34.42 13.60
CA LYS A 63 -21.87 -33.58 14.75
C LYS A 63 -20.47 -33.94 15.25
N ALA A 64 -19.47 -33.09 14.99
CA ALA A 64 -18.26 -33.06 15.79
C ALA A 64 -18.45 -31.99 16.88
N LYS A 65 -18.52 -32.45 18.14
CA LYS A 65 -18.38 -31.57 19.29
C LYS A 65 -17.01 -30.92 19.19
N GLY A 66 -16.97 -29.59 19.11
CA GLY A 66 -15.73 -28.83 19.10
C GLY A 66 -14.97 -29.07 20.40
N GLU A 67 -13.82 -29.75 20.29
CA GLU A 67 -12.75 -29.58 21.26
C GLU A 67 -12.26 -28.12 21.18
N PRO A 68 -11.93 -27.50 22.32
CA PRO A 68 -11.37 -26.17 22.31
C PRO A 68 -10.03 -26.27 21.62
N THR A 69 -9.94 -25.71 20.41
CA THR A 69 -8.65 -25.39 19.81
C THR A 69 -7.91 -24.58 20.86
N ALA A 70 -6.78 -25.09 21.35
CA ALA A 70 -5.94 -24.37 22.28
C ALA A 70 -5.55 -23.07 21.58
N SER A 71 -6.15 -21.94 22.00
CA SER A 71 -5.82 -20.63 21.46
C SER A 71 -4.31 -20.46 21.57
N ALA A 72 -3.65 -20.31 20.43
CA ALA A 72 -2.28 -19.85 20.40
C ALA A 72 -2.17 -18.60 21.28
N PRO A 73 -1.08 -18.45 22.05
CA PRO A 73 -0.91 -17.26 22.89
C PRO A 73 -1.10 -16.02 22.04
N ALA A 74 -2.00 -15.14 22.47
CA ALA A 74 -2.28 -13.90 21.77
C ALA A 74 -0.97 -13.13 21.58
N ALA A 75 -0.65 -12.78 20.34
CA ALA A 75 0.51 -11.96 20.05
C ALA A 75 0.35 -10.62 20.79
N LYS A 76 1.35 -10.25 21.60
CA LYS A 76 1.36 -8.98 22.30
C LYS A 76 1.78 -7.87 21.35
N ALA A 77 1.11 -6.72 21.42
CA ALA A 77 1.50 -5.55 20.66
C ALA A 77 2.91 -5.07 21.05
N LEU A 78 3.63 -4.57 20.06
CA LEU A 78 4.87 -3.81 20.23
C LEU A 78 4.57 -2.44 20.82
N THR A 79 5.49 -1.97 21.66
CA THR A 79 5.51 -0.61 22.19
C THR A 79 5.96 0.40 21.14
N ALA A 80 5.69 1.69 21.37
CA ALA A 80 6.15 2.75 20.47
C ALA A 80 7.69 2.70 20.27
N ALA A 81 8.47 2.48 21.33
CA ALA A 81 9.93 2.40 21.25
C ALA A 81 10.44 1.18 20.44
N GLU A 82 9.66 0.11 20.35
CA GLU A 82 9.96 -1.02 19.48
C GLU A 82 9.57 -0.71 18.03
N LEU A 83 8.46 -0.02 17.80
CA LEU A 83 8.05 0.44 16.47
C LEU A 83 9.04 1.47 15.89
N GLU A 84 9.60 2.35 16.72
CA GLU A 84 10.65 3.31 16.33
C GLU A 84 11.89 2.65 15.72
N LYS A 85 12.16 1.37 16.04
CA LYS A 85 13.27 0.60 15.46
C LYS A 85 12.92 -0.09 14.13
N LEU A 86 11.63 -0.14 13.80
CA LEU A 86 11.08 -0.86 12.64
C LEU A 86 10.48 0.07 11.58
N VAL A 87 10.13 1.29 11.97
CA VAL A 87 9.63 2.31 11.07
C VAL A 87 10.73 2.74 10.11
N ILE A 88 10.30 3.15 8.91
CA ILE A 88 11.21 3.63 7.88
C ILE A 88 12.10 4.76 8.39
N SER A 89 13.35 4.74 7.96
CA SER A 89 14.38 5.69 8.33
C SER A 89 15.07 6.25 7.09
N ALA A 90 15.87 7.30 7.26
CA ALA A 90 16.69 7.85 6.18
C ALA A 90 17.69 6.81 5.60
N ALA A 91 18.05 5.77 6.37
CA ALA A 91 18.93 4.71 5.88
C ALA A 91 18.25 3.80 4.84
N ASP A 92 16.91 3.73 4.85
CA ASP A 92 16.13 2.92 3.91
C ASP A 92 15.86 3.66 2.58
N LEU A 93 15.92 5.00 2.61
CA LEU A 93 15.61 5.89 1.49
C LEU A 93 16.64 7.03 1.39
N PRO A 94 17.83 6.79 0.80
CA PRO A 94 18.95 7.74 0.85
C PRO A 94 18.69 9.06 0.11
N ASP A 95 17.81 9.05 -0.90
CA ASP A 95 17.46 10.24 -1.69
C ASP A 95 16.20 10.96 -1.17
N HIS A 96 15.69 10.57 0.01
CA HIS A 96 14.47 11.13 0.60
C HIS A 96 14.76 11.74 1.97
N GLU A 97 14.09 12.82 2.30
CA GLU A 97 14.00 13.29 3.67
C GLU A 97 12.98 12.44 4.43
N VAL A 98 13.36 11.93 5.61
CA VAL A 98 12.47 11.15 6.48
C VAL A 98 12.45 11.81 7.85
N ALA A 99 11.29 12.33 8.25
CA ALA A 99 11.11 13.04 9.51
C ALA A 99 9.83 12.59 10.25
N GLU A 100 9.74 12.89 11.54
CA GLU A 100 8.45 12.84 12.23
C GLU A 100 7.53 13.94 11.68
N PRO A 101 6.24 13.66 11.43
CA PRO A 101 5.34 14.65 10.89
C PRO A 101 5.05 15.76 11.90
N GLY A 102 4.96 16.99 11.41
CA GLY A 102 4.47 18.14 12.16
C GLY A 102 2.98 18.00 12.50
N LYS A 103 2.51 18.80 13.47
CA LYS A 103 1.10 18.78 13.90
C LYS A 103 0.11 19.07 12.77
N ASP A 104 0.50 19.94 11.84
CA ASP A 104 -0.33 20.34 10.70
C ASP A 104 -0.36 19.28 9.58
N GLU A 105 0.51 18.27 9.65
CA GLU A 105 0.63 17.19 8.67
C GLU A 105 -0.11 15.92 9.09
N VAL A 106 -0.53 15.85 10.36
CA VAL A 106 -1.29 14.73 10.92
C VAL A 106 -2.78 15.07 10.92
N SER A 107 -3.57 14.26 10.22
CA SER A 107 -5.03 14.40 10.21
C SER A 107 -5.64 14.12 11.58
N ASP A 108 -6.57 14.96 12.02
CA ASP A 108 -7.41 14.64 13.18
C ASP A 108 -8.43 13.55 12.77
N PRO A 109 -8.49 12.42 13.50
CA PRO A 109 -9.46 11.35 13.24
C PRO A 109 -10.91 11.82 13.10
N GLY A 110 -11.32 12.86 13.83
CA GLY A 110 -12.69 13.40 13.81
C GLY A 110 -13.01 14.26 12.58
N THR A 111 -12.04 14.54 11.73
CA THR A 111 -12.20 15.43 10.57
C THR A 111 -12.40 14.69 9.25
N VAL A 112 -12.21 13.37 9.25
CA VAL A 112 -12.39 12.53 8.07
C VAL A 112 -13.86 12.18 7.92
N SER A 113 -14.51 12.68 6.87
CA SER A 113 -15.89 12.35 6.53
C SER A 113 -15.97 11.58 5.22
N VAL A 114 -16.94 10.67 5.14
CA VAL A 114 -17.28 9.91 3.95
C VAL A 114 -18.76 10.01 3.67
N GLU A 115 -19.13 10.05 2.40
CA GLU A 115 -20.53 10.01 1.97
C GLU A 115 -21.16 8.61 2.18
N GLN A 116 -20.32 7.56 2.16
CA GLN A 116 -20.71 6.17 2.35
C GLN A 116 -19.92 5.58 3.51
N ALA A 117 -20.63 5.13 4.56
CA ALA A 117 -20.02 4.65 5.79
C ALA A 117 -19.10 3.44 5.56
N GLU A 118 -19.38 2.62 4.54
CA GLU A 118 -18.55 1.49 4.15
C GLU A 118 -17.15 1.90 3.70
N CYS A 119 -16.97 3.18 3.32
CA CYS A 119 -15.70 3.75 2.87
C CYS A 119 -14.92 4.48 3.95
N GLU A 120 -15.44 4.53 5.18
CA GLU A 120 -14.75 5.15 6.29
C GLU A 120 -13.36 4.51 6.54
N PRO A 121 -13.19 3.16 6.51
CA PRO A 121 -11.86 2.58 6.66
C PRO A 121 -10.89 2.97 5.54
N ILE A 122 -11.38 3.18 4.31
CA ILE A 122 -10.54 3.64 3.20
C ILE A 122 -10.13 5.09 3.40
N ALA A 123 -11.07 5.96 3.78
CA ALA A 123 -10.80 7.37 4.01
C ALA A 123 -9.86 7.59 5.21
N GLN A 124 -10.03 6.83 6.29
CA GLN A 124 -9.12 6.83 7.42
C GLN A 124 -7.72 6.39 7.01
N ALA A 125 -7.60 5.31 6.23
CA ALA A 125 -6.31 4.83 5.73
C ALA A 125 -5.59 5.89 4.87
N LEU A 126 -6.29 6.51 3.91
CA LEU A 126 -5.75 7.55 3.04
C LEU A 126 -5.38 8.83 3.81
N SER A 127 -6.13 9.14 4.86
CA SER A 127 -5.85 10.28 5.74
C SER A 127 -4.79 9.97 6.80
N SER A 128 -4.19 8.77 6.75
CA SER A 128 -3.24 8.28 7.76
C SER A 128 -3.79 8.28 9.17
N VAL A 129 -5.11 8.15 9.33
CA VAL A 129 -5.79 7.96 10.61
C VAL A 129 -5.71 6.48 11.01
N PRO A 130 -5.49 6.16 12.30
CA PRO A 130 -5.54 4.77 12.77
C PRO A 130 -6.87 4.09 12.46
N LEU A 131 -6.77 2.90 11.88
CA LEU A 131 -7.90 1.98 11.75
C LEU A 131 -7.99 1.15 13.03
N GLY A 132 -9.20 0.94 13.55
CA GLY A 132 -9.39 0.20 14.79
C GLY A 132 -8.72 0.89 15.99
N LYS A 133 -8.09 0.10 16.87
CA LYS A 133 -7.49 0.58 18.12
C LYS A 133 -6.07 0.00 18.29
N PRO A 134 -5.05 0.58 17.63
CA PRO A 134 -3.68 0.16 17.89
C PRO A 134 -3.26 0.50 19.32
N VAL A 135 -2.39 -0.33 19.88
CA VAL A 135 -1.75 -0.11 21.19
C VAL A 135 -0.64 0.93 21.08
N ALA A 136 0.06 0.95 19.95
CA ALA A 136 1.09 1.93 19.64
C ALA A 136 1.07 2.26 18.13
N SER A 137 1.44 3.49 17.81
CA SER A 137 1.59 3.97 16.43
C SER A 137 2.80 4.89 16.36
N VAL A 138 3.54 4.81 15.26
CA VAL A 138 4.60 5.74 14.88
C VAL A 138 4.37 6.16 13.44
N GLN A 139 4.75 7.39 13.08
CA GLN A 139 4.56 7.92 11.74
C GLN A 139 5.85 8.57 11.24
N ARG A 140 6.04 8.55 9.91
CA ARG A 140 7.07 9.33 9.23
C ARG A 140 6.50 10.01 8.03
N LEU A 141 6.87 11.27 7.86
CA LEU A 141 6.74 11.96 6.59
C LEU A 141 7.99 11.70 5.78
N VAL A 142 7.79 11.13 4.59
CA VAL A 142 8.83 10.92 3.59
C VAL A 142 8.65 11.97 2.51
N THR A 143 9.65 12.81 2.29
CA THR A 143 9.62 13.87 1.29
C THR A 143 10.66 13.58 0.20
N LEU A 144 10.21 13.63 -1.05
CA LEU A 144 11.06 13.63 -2.23
C LEU A 144 10.83 14.94 -2.98
N GLU A 145 11.90 15.72 -3.14
CA GLU A 145 11.89 16.94 -3.94
C GLU A 145 12.65 16.69 -5.24
N SER A 146 12.09 17.15 -6.36
CA SER A 146 12.86 17.18 -7.60
C SER A 146 13.98 18.22 -7.54
N GLU A 147 14.95 18.11 -8.46
CA GLU A 147 16.04 19.09 -8.56
C GLU A 147 15.54 20.50 -8.87
N ALA A 148 14.35 20.63 -9.46
CA ALA A 148 13.73 21.93 -9.72
C ALA A 148 13.09 22.47 -8.43
N ALA A 149 12.33 21.64 -7.69
CA ALA A 149 11.72 22.02 -6.43
C ALA A 149 12.74 22.48 -5.37
N LYS A 150 13.91 21.82 -5.30
CA LYS A 150 15.02 22.20 -4.40
C LYS A 150 15.54 23.63 -4.62
N LYS A 151 15.33 24.21 -5.81
CA LYS A 151 15.73 25.60 -6.11
C LYS A 151 14.72 26.61 -5.56
N GLY A 152 13.55 26.16 -5.14
CA GLY A 152 12.45 27.00 -4.67
C GLY A 152 11.78 27.78 -5.80
N MET A 153 10.83 28.64 -5.42
CA MET A 153 10.10 29.47 -6.38
C MET A 153 11.02 30.58 -6.92
N PRO A 154 11.24 30.66 -8.25
CA PRO A 154 12.05 31.72 -8.84
C PRO A 154 11.29 33.05 -8.89
N ASP A 155 12.02 34.12 -9.20
CA ASP A 155 11.38 35.39 -9.54
C ASP A 155 10.62 35.24 -10.86
N LEU A 156 9.33 35.55 -10.85
CA LEU A 156 8.45 35.44 -12.01
C LEU A 156 8.49 36.70 -12.89
N ALA A 157 9.15 37.77 -12.43
CA ALA A 157 9.23 39.02 -13.17
C ALA A 157 10.00 38.83 -14.49
N GLY A 158 9.36 39.22 -15.60
CA GLY A 158 9.98 39.16 -16.93
C GLY A 158 9.93 37.80 -17.61
N LEU A 159 9.33 36.79 -16.97
CA LEU A 159 8.94 35.54 -17.62
C LEU A 159 7.66 35.74 -18.44
N SER A 160 7.51 34.98 -19.52
CA SER A 160 6.20 34.79 -20.15
C SER A 160 5.26 34.03 -19.21
N GLU A 161 3.95 34.06 -19.51
CA GLU A 161 2.94 33.37 -18.70
C GLU A 161 3.19 31.86 -18.63
N GLU A 162 3.56 31.25 -19.75
CA GLU A 162 3.91 29.82 -19.84
C GLU A 162 5.17 29.50 -19.01
N GLU A 163 6.22 30.32 -19.12
CA GLU A 163 7.44 30.13 -18.32
C GLU A 163 7.20 30.32 -16.82
N ALA A 164 6.33 31.26 -16.44
CA ALA A 164 5.97 31.49 -15.05
C ALA A 164 5.13 30.34 -14.47
N GLU A 165 4.21 29.76 -15.26
CA GLU A 165 3.41 28.59 -14.87
C GLU A 165 4.31 27.36 -14.67
N GLU A 166 5.17 27.05 -15.64
CA GLU A 166 6.11 25.92 -15.55
C GLU A 166 7.06 26.09 -14.36
N ALA A 167 7.62 27.29 -14.16
CA ALA A 167 8.48 27.58 -13.02
C ALA A 167 7.76 27.40 -11.67
N MET A 168 6.47 27.76 -11.60
CA MET A 168 5.65 27.54 -10.42
C MET A 168 5.40 26.04 -10.19
N LEU A 169 5.04 25.28 -11.23
CA LEU A 169 4.81 23.83 -11.14
C LEU A 169 6.08 23.09 -10.71
N ASP A 170 7.22 23.41 -11.32
CA ASP A 170 8.53 22.88 -10.98
C ASP A 170 8.89 23.14 -9.52
N SER A 171 8.58 24.34 -8.99
CA SER A 171 8.83 24.68 -7.59
C SER A 171 7.97 23.89 -6.60
N LEU A 172 6.86 23.31 -7.07
CA LEU A 172 5.90 22.54 -6.29
C LEU A 172 6.03 21.03 -6.52
N ASP A 173 7.00 20.58 -7.32
CA ASP A 173 7.27 19.16 -7.59
C ASP A 173 7.92 18.48 -6.38
N ILE A 174 7.11 18.37 -5.33
CA ILE A 174 7.43 17.82 -4.01
C ILE A 174 6.43 16.70 -3.73
N THR A 175 6.93 15.48 -3.64
CA THR A 175 6.13 14.33 -3.23
C THR A 175 6.29 14.10 -1.73
N LYS A 176 5.17 14.24 -1.00
CA LYS A 176 5.08 13.93 0.44
C LYS A 176 4.27 12.67 0.67
N THR A 177 4.85 11.70 1.35
CA THR A 177 4.21 10.43 1.70
C THR A 177 4.22 10.24 3.20
N MET A 178 3.04 10.18 3.80
CA MET A 178 2.89 9.78 5.20
C MET A 178 2.94 8.25 5.29
N THR A 179 3.89 7.74 6.06
CA THR A 179 3.97 6.32 6.43
C THR A 179 3.58 6.15 7.89
N SER A 180 2.87 5.08 8.21
CA SER A 180 2.40 4.81 9.57
C SER A 180 2.62 3.34 9.90
N LEU A 181 3.31 3.06 11.00
CA LEU A 181 3.46 1.72 11.55
C LEU A 181 2.65 1.63 12.84
N ARG A 182 1.80 0.60 12.93
CA ARG A 182 0.83 0.42 14.02
C ARG A 182 0.91 -0.98 14.58
N SER A 183 0.91 -1.09 15.90
CA SER A 183 0.87 -2.37 16.59
C SER A 183 -0.46 -2.59 17.29
N TYR A 184 -0.93 -3.83 17.25
CA TYR A 184 -2.22 -4.26 17.76
C TYR A 184 -2.02 -5.50 18.61
N ASP A 185 -2.83 -5.66 19.65
CA ASP A 185 -2.87 -6.90 20.41
C ASP A 185 -3.63 -7.99 19.65
N ALA A 186 -3.30 -9.24 19.95
CA ALA A 186 -3.96 -10.43 19.45
C ALA A 186 -4.10 -10.40 17.91
N ASP A 187 -5.31 -10.63 17.40
CA ASP A 187 -5.61 -10.62 15.97
C ASP A 187 -5.97 -9.23 15.42
N GLY A 188 -5.86 -8.17 16.21
CA GLY A 188 -6.36 -6.83 15.86
C GLY A 188 -5.78 -6.28 14.55
N ALA A 189 -4.51 -6.59 14.22
CA ALA A 189 -3.91 -6.23 12.94
C ALA A 189 -4.56 -6.97 11.75
N LYS A 190 -4.86 -8.27 11.91
CA LYS A 190 -5.51 -9.08 10.88
C LYS A 190 -6.95 -8.63 10.66
N GLU A 191 -7.67 -8.38 11.75
CA GLU A 191 -9.05 -7.88 11.72
C GLU A 191 -9.13 -6.51 11.04
N THR A 192 -8.22 -5.60 11.40
CA THR A 192 -8.13 -4.26 10.80
C THR A 192 -7.86 -4.33 9.30
N LEU A 193 -6.93 -5.18 8.88
CA LEU A 193 -6.61 -5.36 7.46
C LEU A 193 -7.75 -6.04 6.69
N ALA A 194 -8.46 -6.99 7.31
CA ALA A 194 -9.65 -7.60 6.73
C ALA A 194 -10.76 -6.56 6.52
N ALA A 195 -11.03 -5.74 7.53
CA ALA A 195 -11.99 -4.65 7.45
C ALA A 195 -11.63 -3.65 6.34
N LEU A 196 -10.36 -3.26 6.22
CA LEU A 196 -9.90 -2.38 5.15
C LEU A 196 -10.10 -2.99 3.75
N ARG A 197 -9.82 -4.29 3.58
CA ARG A 197 -10.04 -5.00 2.31
C ARG A 197 -11.52 -5.08 1.96
N ASP A 198 -12.37 -5.38 2.94
CA ASP A 198 -13.80 -5.47 2.73
C ASP A 198 -14.41 -4.09 2.43
N ALA A 199 -13.94 -3.04 3.09
CA ALA A 199 -14.25 -1.66 2.72
C ALA A 199 -13.83 -1.36 1.28
N GLY A 200 -12.60 -1.73 0.89
CA GLY A 200 -12.11 -1.56 -0.49
C GLY A 200 -13.03 -2.23 -1.54
N LYS A 201 -13.49 -3.45 -1.29
CA LYS A 201 -14.44 -4.15 -2.17
C LYS A 201 -15.78 -3.43 -2.27
N LYS A 202 -16.31 -2.93 -1.14
CA LYS A 202 -17.59 -2.22 -1.09
C LYS A 202 -17.51 -0.84 -1.73
N CYS A 203 -16.37 -0.17 -1.60
CA CYS A 203 -16.13 1.17 -2.11
C CYS A 203 -15.73 1.23 -3.58
N ALA A 204 -15.11 0.17 -4.11
CA ALA A 204 -14.72 0.10 -5.51
C ALA A 204 -15.92 0.12 -6.48
N GLY A 205 -17.13 -0.17 -6.00
CA GLY A 205 -18.38 -0.11 -6.77
C GLY A 205 -19.05 1.28 -6.81
N ALA A 206 -18.59 2.22 -5.99
CA ALA A 206 -19.03 3.61 -6.02
C ALA A 206 -17.96 4.48 -6.71
N SER A 207 -18.37 5.50 -7.47
CA SER A 207 -17.45 6.45 -8.10
C SER A 207 -16.39 6.96 -7.10
N PRO A 208 -15.14 7.23 -7.57
CA PRO A 208 -13.95 7.25 -6.75
C PRO A 208 -14.11 8.09 -5.50
N CYS A 209 -13.64 7.55 -4.38
CA CYS A 209 -13.46 8.23 -3.10
C CYS A 209 -12.89 9.63 -3.34
N ARG A 210 -13.76 10.63 -3.44
CA ARG A 210 -13.40 12.03 -3.46
C ARG A 210 -13.61 12.48 -2.02
N PRO A 211 -12.57 12.50 -1.17
CA PRO A 211 -12.70 13.04 0.17
C PRO A 211 -13.22 14.48 0.05
N THR A 212 -14.42 14.71 0.57
CA THR A 212 -15.01 16.05 0.63
C THR A 212 -14.41 16.74 1.86
N VAL A 213 -13.36 17.54 1.66
CA VAL A 213 -12.91 18.46 2.71
C VAL A 213 -14.00 19.50 2.92
N ARG A 214 -14.75 19.37 4.01
CA ARG A 214 -15.81 20.32 4.39
C ARG A 214 -15.15 21.63 4.81
N SER A 215 -14.99 22.54 3.86
CA SER A 215 -14.60 23.93 4.13
C SER A 215 -15.64 24.55 5.07
N SER A 216 -15.25 24.79 6.32
CA SER A 216 -16.04 25.46 7.35
C SER A 216 -16.14 26.95 7.05
N ARG A 217 -16.89 27.31 5.99
CA ARG A 217 -17.21 28.71 5.71
C ARG A 217 -18.37 29.13 6.63
N SER A 218 -18.06 29.86 7.71
CA SER A 218 -19.05 30.51 8.59
C SER A 218 -19.94 31.46 7.77
N PRO A 219 -21.26 31.50 8.00
CA PRO A 219 -22.13 32.50 7.39
C PRO A 219 -21.85 33.88 8.02
N ARG A 220 -21.58 34.87 7.18
CA ARG A 220 -21.81 36.29 7.50
C ARG A 220 -23.03 36.75 6.75
#